data_AF-A0AAD8TS77-F1
#
_entry.id   AF-A0AAD8TS77-F1
#
_cell.length_a   1.000
_cell.length_b   1.000
_cell.length_c   1.000
_cell.angle_alpha   90.00
_cell.angle_beta   90.00
_cell.angle_gamma   90.00
#
_symmetry.space_group_name_H-M   'P 1'
#
loop_
_entity.id
_entity.type
_entity.pdbx_description
1 polymer ?
#
loop_
_entity_poly.entity_id
_entity_poly.type
_entity_poly.pdbx_seq_one_letter_code
_entity_poly.pdbx_strand_id
1 'polypeptide(L)'
;MAAAGKAAAGRPKMGEEKLIIRSEKVRLFDILSMMILRRPITSYAFVDVGDETARDIGITPGDIFVKLTEIIQKVLASIYTPAKWLGIVVELFLNFVALNGGLLGILWNIVRFKLVIPRRDAANFRTMIGMIDGRTELKPAPETSAGDMRQLQVLNVLVSGEVADLESGYVTDGTPLIVRTYLILEITVMAAKIAYENAAFVENVVNNVWKFNFVGFYNGWNKFLKEETTQALVFTDRPEDANVVVVAFRGTEPFNMQDWSTDVNLSWLGMGAMGHVHAGFLKALGLQEEDGKDASRAFPKDAPNGAAPIGKTIAYYKLREVIREQLKKHPASRLVITGHSLGGALAAVFPAILALHKETDILTRLDTVQTYGQPRVGDDTFAKYLAAEVAKVAATYYRIVYRYDVVPRVPFDIPLIAEFAHGGTCIYYDGWYDGKVLPGDAPNPNYFDPRFLLSMYGNALGDLVKGAFLWVRAGKDYREGPVSLLYRASGLIVPGLASHSPRDYVNGIRLGRIEAKQV
;
A
#
# COMPACT_ATOMS: atom_id res chain seq x y z
N MET A 1 11.50 28.97 -29.42
CA MET A 1 12.83 28.67 -28.82
C MET A 1 13.04 29.42 -27.50
N ALA A 2 12.14 29.25 -26.52
CA ALA A 2 12.27 29.88 -25.20
C ALA A 2 11.94 28.88 -24.06
N ALA A 3 12.39 27.63 -24.20
CA ALA A 3 12.15 26.56 -23.24
C ALA A 3 13.42 25.77 -22.85
N ALA A 4 14.61 26.30 -23.15
CA ALA A 4 15.89 25.61 -22.91
C ALA A 4 16.83 26.35 -21.93
N GLY A 5 16.31 27.31 -21.15
CA GLY A 5 17.12 28.22 -20.33
C GLY A 5 17.00 28.10 -18.80
N LYS A 6 16.28 27.10 -18.26
CA LYS A 6 16.08 26.93 -16.80
C LYS A 6 16.76 25.69 -16.19
N ALA A 7 17.80 25.15 -16.84
CA ALA A 7 18.52 23.98 -16.33
C ALA A 7 19.75 24.30 -15.44
N ALA A 8 19.98 25.57 -15.08
CA ALA A 8 21.17 26.00 -14.32
C ALA A 8 20.91 26.95 -13.14
N ALA A 9 19.68 27.03 -12.64
CA ALA A 9 19.41 27.58 -11.30
C ALA A 9 19.26 26.39 -10.36
N GLY A 10 20.09 26.32 -9.30
CA GLY A 10 19.94 25.28 -8.28
C GLY A 10 18.50 25.25 -7.79
N ARG A 11 17.88 24.06 -7.73
CA ARG A 11 16.50 23.93 -7.27
C ARG A 11 16.31 24.62 -5.92
N PRO A 12 15.15 25.24 -5.70
CA PRO A 12 14.89 25.97 -4.47
C PRO A 12 15.04 25.10 -3.21
N LYS A 13 15.19 25.79 -2.09
CA LYS A 13 15.29 25.14 -0.78
C LYS A 13 13.90 24.64 -0.36
N MET A 14 13.82 23.46 0.25
CA MET A 14 12.55 22.84 0.68
C MET A 14 11.60 23.78 1.44
N GLY A 15 12.13 24.64 2.32
CA GLY A 15 11.30 25.59 3.07
C GLY A 15 10.67 26.69 2.19
N GLU A 16 11.18 26.91 0.99
CA GLU A 16 10.65 27.83 -0.02
C GLU A 16 9.60 27.14 -0.91
N GLU A 17 9.73 25.82 -1.13
CA GLU A 17 8.81 24.95 -1.88
C GLU A 17 8.02 24.00 -0.96
N LYS A 18 6.92 24.49 -0.37
CA LYS A 18 6.00 23.66 0.42
C LYS A 18 4.55 24.14 0.32
N LEU A 19 3.63 23.19 0.45
CA LEU A 19 2.21 23.44 0.70
C LEU A 19 1.73 22.48 1.80
N ILE A 20 1.38 23.01 2.96
CA ILE A 20 0.81 22.25 4.07
C ILE A 20 -0.60 22.76 4.35
N ILE A 21 -1.59 21.90 4.13
CA ILE A 21 -2.99 22.15 4.45
C ILE A 21 -3.32 21.45 5.77
N ARG A 22 -3.53 22.26 6.81
CA ARG A 22 -3.83 21.83 8.18
C ARG A 22 -5.35 21.66 8.34
N SER A 23 -5.88 20.60 7.75
CA SER A 23 -7.32 20.28 7.68
C SER A 23 -7.99 20.25 9.06
N GLU A 24 -7.25 19.92 10.12
CA GLU A 24 -7.72 19.96 11.49
C GLU A 24 -8.13 21.39 11.94
N LYS A 25 -7.50 22.42 11.39
CA LYS A 25 -7.78 23.84 11.69
C LYS A 25 -8.89 24.46 10.85
N VAL A 26 -9.30 23.79 9.76
CA VAL A 26 -10.35 24.29 8.86
C VAL A 26 -11.69 24.39 9.58
N ARG A 27 -12.37 25.54 9.47
CA ARG A 27 -13.72 25.74 10.01
C ARG A 27 -14.75 25.61 8.91
N LEU A 28 -16.01 25.31 9.27
CA LEU A 28 -17.11 25.26 8.31
C LEU A 28 -17.27 26.60 7.55
N PHE A 29 -17.06 27.71 8.24
CA PHE A 29 -17.06 29.04 7.63
C PHE A 29 -15.95 29.21 6.58
N ASP A 30 -14.78 28.59 6.78
CA ASP A 30 -13.69 28.66 5.80
C ASP A 30 -14.08 27.92 4.51
N ILE A 31 -14.73 26.75 4.64
CA ILE A 31 -15.26 26.00 3.49
C ILE A 31 -16.32 26.83 2.74
N LEU A 32 -17.27 27.42 3.46
CA LEU A 32 -18.29 28.30 2.87
C LEU A 32 -17.66 29.53 2.20
N SER A 33 -16.65 30.13 2.83
CA SER A 33 -15.86 31.24 2.29
C SER A 33 -15.16 30.84 0.98
N MET A 34 -14.55 29.65 0.92
CA MET A 34 -13.94 29.14 -0.32
C MET A 34 -14.98 28.93 -1.43
N MET A 35 -16.18 28.46 -1.07
CA MET A 35 -17.27 28.25 -2.02
C MET A 35 -17.82 29.57 -2.59
N ILE A 36 -18.05 30.57 -1.74
CA ILE A 36 -18.77 31.80 -2.08
C ILE A 36 -17.81 32.90 -2.55
N LEU A 37 -16.73 33.16 -1.80
CA LEU A 37 -15.88 34.34 -1.97
C LEU A 37 -14.69 34.12 -2.91
N ARG A 38 -14.41 32.86 -3.33
CA ARG A 38 -13.32 32.48 -4.24
C ARG A 38 -11.96 33.13 -3.89
N ARG A 39 -11.66 33.25 -2.58
CA ARG A 39 -10.39 33.84 -2.14
C ARG A 39 -9.20 32.95 -2.52
N PRO A 40 -7.99 33.52 -2.67
CA PRO A 40 -6.78 32.73 -2.87
C PRO A 40 -6.58 31.73 -1.74
N ILE A 41 -6.11 30.52 -2.06
CA ILE A 41 -5.89 29.46 -1.06
C ILE A 41 -4.89 29.90 0.02
N THR A 42 -3.89 30.69 -0.37
CA THR A 42 -2.86 31.27 0.52
C THR A 42 -3.40 32.27 1.54
N SER A 43 -4.63 32.78 1.35
CA SER A 43 -5.24 33.74 2.28
C SER A 43 -5.82 33.08 3.54
N TYR A 44 -5.91 31.75 3.57
CA TYR A 44 -6.52 31.02 4.67
C TYR A 44 -5.50 30.61 5.73
N ALA A 45 -5.82 30.83 7.01
CA ALA A 45 -4.90 30.58 8.13
C ALA A 45 -4.55 29.10 8.36
N PHE A 46 -5.28 28.17 7.74
CA PHE A 46 -4.99 26.73 7.80
C PHE A 46 -4.03 26.28 6.69
N VAL A 47 -3.63 27.18 5.78
CA VAL A 47 -2.71 26.91 4.68
C VAL A 47 -1.36 27.53 5.03
N ASP A 48 -0.34 26.70 5.01
CA ASP A 48 1.05 27.07 5.31
C ASP A 48 1.88 26.78 4.04
N VAL A 49 2.35 27.85 3.40
CA VAL A 49 3.05 27.82 2.11
C VAL A 49 4.46 28.38 2.25
N GLY A 50 5.40 27.82 1.50
CA GLY A 50 6.75 28.36 1.38
C GLY A 50 6.76 29.66 0.57
N ASP A 51 7.80 30.48 0.75
CA ASP A 51 7.90 31.81 0.12
C ASP A 51 7.84 31.77 -1.42
N GLU A 52 8.37 30.71 -2.05
CA GLU A 52 8.32 30.54 -3.50
C GLU A 52 6.96 30.02 -3.94
N THR A 53 6.44 28.98 -3.27
CA THR A 53 5.08 28.49 -3.50
C THR A 53 4.03 29.60 -3.35
N ALA A 54 4.18 30.50 -2.38
CA ALA A 54 3.29 31.63 -2.18
C ALA A 54 3.32 32.63 -3.35
N ARG A 55 4.46 32.80 -4.01
CA ARG A 55 4.59 33.64 -5.22
C ARG A 55 3.94 32.96 -6.42
N ASP A 56 4.14 31.65 -6.58
CA ASP A 56 3.63 30.89 -7.71
C ASP A 56 2.11 30.71 -7.67
N ILE A 57 1.55 30.44 -6.48
CA ILE A 57 0.11 30.20 -6.28
C ILE A 57 -0.64 31.51 -5.95
N GLY A 58 0.06 32.63 -5.75
CA GLY A 58 -0.40 33.80 -4.97
C GLY A 58 -1.80 34.36 -5.23
N ILE A 59 -2.32 34.29 -6.45
CA ILE A 59 -3.68 34.77 -6.80
C ILE A 59 -4.65 33.66 -7.18
N THR A 60 -4.21 32.40 -7.18
CA THR A 60 -5.00 31.24 -7.60
C THR A 60 -6.14 31.00 -6.61
N PRO A 61 -7.41 31.15 -7.04
CA PRO A 61 -8.55 30.83 -6.19
C PRO A 61 -8.50 29.36 -5.78
N GLY A 62 -9.00 29.05 -4.57
CA GLY A 62 -9.15 27.65 -4.16
C GLY A 62 -9.97 26.86 -5.19
N ASP A 63 -9.34 25.85 -5.79
CA ASP A 63 -9.95 24.97 -6.79
C ASP A 63 -11.15 24.21 -6.17
N ILE A 64 -12.09 23.76 -7.00
CA ILE A 64 -13.20 22.91 -6.55
C ILE A 64 -12.71 21.64 -5.86
N PHE A 65 -11.59 21.08 -6.30
CA PHE A 65 -11.00 19.88 -5.72
C PHE A 65 -10.41 20.13 -4.33
N VAL A 66 -9.82 21.30 -4.07
CA VAL A 66 -9.37 21.68 -2.72
C VAL A 66 -10.56 21.70 -1.75
N LYS A 67 -11.67 22.31 -2.17
CA LYS A 67 -12.90 22.39 -1.34
C LYS A 67 -13.47 21.01 -1.07
N LEU A 68 -13.53 20.18 -2.11
CA LEU A 68 -14.03 18.81 -2.01
C LEU A 68 -13.16 17.97 -1.07
N THR A 69 -11.84 18.10 -1.17
CA THR A 69 -10.89 17.46 -0.27
C THR A 69 -11.10 17.90 1.18
N GLU A 70 -11.26 19.20 1.46
CA GLU A 70 -11.52 19.67 2.84
C GLU A 70 -12.87 19.19 3.40
N ILE A 71 -13.91 19.12 2.56
CA ILE A 71 -15.20 18.53 2.95
C ILE A 71 -15.03 17.04 3.28
N ILE A 72 -14.36 16.28 2.41
CA ILE A 72 -14.09 14.85 2.64
C ILE A 72 -13.30 14.67 3.93
N GLN A 73 -12.24 15.44 4.15
CA GLN A 73 -11.44 15.37 5.37
C GLN A 73 -12.25 15.69 6.62
N LYS A 74 -13.15 16.69 6.59
CA LYS A 74 -14.04 17.00 7.72
C LYS A 74 -15.03 15.88 7.99
N VAL A 75 -15.63 15.31 6.95
CA VAL A 75 -16.53 14.16 7.08
C VAL A 75 -15.77 13.00 7.72
N LEU A 76 -14.63 12.58 7.13
CA LEU A 76 -13.80 11.49 7.65
C LEU A 76 -13.38 11.72 9.11
N ALA A 77 -12.95 12.93 9.46
CA ALA A 77 -12.58 13.27 10.83
C ALA A 77 -13.75 13.16 11.81
N SER A 78 -14.97 13.55 11.39
CA SER A 78 -16.16 13.50 12.24
C SER A 78 -16.65 12.08 12.54
N ILE A 79 -16.41 11.14 11.62
CA ILE A 79 -16.81 9.73 11.75
C ILE A 79 -15.66 8.82 12.21
N TYR A 80 -14.43 9.33 12.32
CA TYR A 80 -13.24 8.55 12.66
C TYR A 80 -13.38 7.77 13.97
N THR A 81 -13.56 8.47 15.09
CA THR A 81 -13.64 7.84 16.42
C THR A 81 -14.76 6.80 16.49
N PRO A 82 -16.01 7.08 16.05
CA PRO A 82 -17.06 6.07 16.07
C PRO A 82 -16.77 4.91 15.11
N ALA A 83 -16.21 5.15 13.91
CA ALA A 83 -15.85 4.09 12.98
C ALA A 83 -14.74 3.17 13.52
N LYS A 84 -13.73 3.72 14.18
CA LYS A 84 -12.64 2.95 14.82
C LYS A 84 -13.19 2.01 15.90
N TRP A 85 -14.06 2.51 16.78
CA TRP A 85 -14.70 1.68 17.80
C TRP A 85 -15.63 0.63 17.20
N LEU A 86 -16.43 1.01 16.20
CA LEU A 86 -17.28 0.09 15.47
C LEU A 86 -16.46 -1.03 14.82
N GLY A 87 -15.34 -0.68 14.19
CA GLY A 87 -14.40 -1.65 13.59
C GLY A 87 -13.89 -2.65 14.62
N ILE A 88 -13.43 -2.19 15.78
CA ILE A 88 -12.96 -3.08 16.87
C ILE A 88 -14.08 -4.03 17.32
N VAL A 89 -15.30 -3.51 17.52
CA VAL A 89 -16.45 -4.32 17.95
C VAL A 89 -16.84 -5.35 16.89
N VAL A 90 -16.92 -4.92 15.63
CA VAL A 90 -17.27 -5.78 14.49
C VAL A 90 -16.21 -6.87 14.33
N GLU A 91 -14.93 -6.54 14.37
CA GLU A 91 -13.86 -7.54 14.27
C GLU A 91 -13.88 -8.53 15.43
N LEU A 92 -14.03 -8.06 16.68
CA LEU A 92 -14.14 -8.96 17.84
C LEU A 92 -15.36 -9.88 17.71
N PHE A 93 -16.51 -9.36 17.28
CA PHE A 93 -17.72 -10.15 17.07
C PHE A 93 -17.52 -11.19 15.96
N LEU A 94 -17.01 -10.78 14.80
CA LEU A 94 -16.78 -11.68 13.67
C LEU A 94 -15.75 -12.78 14.02
N ASN A 95 -14.68 -12.43 14.75
CA ASN A 95 -13.72 -13.42 15.24
C ASN A 95 -14.33 -14.35 16.28
N PHE A 96 -15.15 -13.84 17.19
CA PHE A 96 -15.86 -14.68 18.16
C PHE A 96 -16.75 -15.70 17.47
N VAL A 97 -17.51 -15.28 16.44
CA VAL A 97 -18.34 -16.17 15.63
C VAL A 97 -17.47 -17.18 14.86
N ALA A 98 -16.39 -16.72 14.21
CA ALA A 98 -15.53 -17.57 13.40
C ALA A 98 -14.80 -18.65 14.23
N LEU A 99 -14.20 -18.27 15.36
CA LEU A 99 -13.43 -19.18 16.23
C LEU A 99 -14.29 -20.22 16.94
N ASN A 100 -15.61 -20.00 17.03
CA ASN A 100 -16.53 -20.93 17.65
C ASN A 100 -17.36 -21.74 16.63
N GLY A 101 -17.03 -21.70 15.33
CA GLY A 101 -17.74 -22.50 14.32
C GLY A 101 -19.12 -21.95 13.95
N GLY A 102 -19.30 -20.63 14.01
CA GLY A 102 -20.56 -19.96 13.69
C GLY A 102 -21.49 -19.78 14.90
N LEU A 103 -22.68 -19.21 14.66
CA LEU A 103 -23.66 -18.92 15.72
C LEU A 103 -24.14 -20.18 16.45
N LEU A 104 -24.36 -21.28 15.72
CA LEU A 104 -24.73 -22.57 16.32
C LEU A 104 -23.57 -23.19 17.10
N GLY A 105 -22.35 -23.03 16.60
CA GLY A 105 -21.15 -23.52 17.27
C GLY A 105 -20.87 -22.80 18.59
N ILE A 106 -21.20 -21.51 18.70
CA ILE A 106 -21.18 -20.76 19.98
C ILE A 106 -22.08 -21.44 21.01
N LEU A 107 -23.35 -21.68 20.68
CA LEU A 107 -24.30 -22.32 21.59
C LEU A 107 -23.78 -23.69 22.06
N TRP A 108 -23.21 -24.46 21.14
CA TRP A 108 -22.67 -25.78 21.45
C TRP A 108 -21.39 -25.72 22.31
N ASN A 109 -20.53 -24.74 22.07
CA ASN A 109 -19.31 -24.55 22.85
C ASN A 109 -19.60 -24.02 24.26
N ILE A 110 -20.71 -23.30 24.47
CA ILE A 110 -21.19 -22.95 25.82
C ILE A 110 -21.55 -24.23 26.58
N VAL A 111 -22.35 -25.11 25.98
CA VAL A 111 -22.75 -26.39 26.60
C VAL A 111 -21.53 -27.28 26.89
N ARG A 112 -20.52 -27.26 26.01
CA ARG A 112 -19.28 -28.04 26.16
C ARG A 112 -18.20 -27.39 27.04
N PHE A 113 -18.42 -26.17 27.55
CA PHE A 113 -17.40 -25.36 28.24
C PHE A 113 -16.09 -25.18 27.44
N LYS A 114 -16.21 -25.08 26.10
CA LYS A 114 -15.09 -24.92 25.16
C LYS A 114 -15.16 -23.60 24.38
N LEU A 115 -15.82 -22.60 24.94
CA LEU A 115 -16.00 -21.30 24.30
C LEU A 115 -14.65 -20.59 24.12
N VAL A 116 -14.35 -20.19 22.88
CA VAL A 116 -13.12 -19.47 22.55
C VAL A 116 -13.38 -17.97 22.51
N ILE A 117 -12.67 -17.19 23.33
CA ILE A 117 -12.74 -15.73 23.32
C ILE A 117 -11.61 -15.18 22.44
N PRO A 118 -11.90 -14.35 21.43
CA PRO A 118 -10.88 -13.81 20.54
C PRO A 118 -9.92 -12.87 21.27
N ARG A 119 -8.63 -13.01 20.98
CA ARG A 119 -7.57 -12.10 21.44
C ARG A 119 -6.90 -11.47 20.22
N ARG A 120 -6.81 -10.13 20.19
CA ARG A 120 -6.38 -9.38 18.99
C ARG A 120 -4.93 -9.63 18.58
N ASP A 121 -4.10 -10.02 19.53
CA ASP A 121 -2.69 -10.36 19.38
C ASP A 121 -2.45 -11.84 19.03
N ALA A 122 -3.50 -12.66 18.98
CA ALA A 122 -3.36 -14.08 18.69
C ALA A 122 -3.29 -14.37 17.19
N ALA A 123 -2.55 -15.43 16.83
CA ALA A 123 -2.36 -15.87 15.45
C ALA A 123 -3.64 -16.35 14.74
N ASN A 124 -4.71 -16.62 15.50
CA ASN A 124 -6.01 -17.03 14.97
C ASN A 124 -7.01 -15.87 14.85
N PHE A 125 -6.64 -14.66 15.28
CA PHE A 125 -7.42 -13.45 15.07
C PHE A 125 -7.17 -12.90 13.67
N ARG A 126 -8.25 -12.44 13.01
CA ARG A 126 -8.20 -11.85 11.68
C ARG A 126 -8.80 -10.46 11.68
N THR A 127 -8.16 -9.53 10.99
CA THR A 127 -8.75 -8.23 10.70
C THR A 127 -9.89 -8.34 9.69
N MET A 128 -10.57 -7.23 9.42
CA MET A 128 -11.55 -7.15 8.34
C MET A 128 -11.00 -7.63 6.98
N ILE A 129 -9.72 -7.38 6.69
CA ILE A 129 -9.11 -7.81 5.41
C ILE A 129 -9.04 -9.34 5.34
N GLY A 130 -8.57 -10.01 6.41
CA GLY A 130 -8.57 -11.47 6.51
C GLY A 130 -9.97 -12.09 6.59
N MET A 131 -10.98 -11.34 7.02
CA MET A 131 -12.40 -11.77 6.97
C MET A 131 -13.01 -11.64 5.57
N ILE A 132 -12.60 -10.65 4.79
CA ILE A 132 -13.00 -10.47 3.38
C ILE A 132 -12.30 -11.50 2.49
N ASP A 133 -11.01 -11.75 2.73
CA ASP A 133 -10.24 -12.75 2.00
C ASP A 133 -9.31 -13.57 2.91
N GLY A 134 -9.85 -14.67 3.41
CA GLY A 134 -9.14 -15.59 4.30
C GLY A 134 -8.09 -16.49 3.63
N ARG A 135 -7.81 -16.34 2.34
CA ARG A 135 -6.77 -17.13 1.65
C ARG A 135 -5.39 -16.71 2.12
N THR A 136 -4.56 -17.66 2.54
CA THR A 136 -3.17 -17.41 2.96
C THR A 136 -2.15 -18.10 2.07
N GLU A 137 -2.51 -19.20 1.41
CA GLU A 137 -1.60 -20.00 0.59
C GLU A 137 -0.99 -19.23 -0.58
N LEU A 138 0.27 -19.51 -0.92
CA LEU A 138 0.89 -19.10 -2.18
C LEU A 138 0.55 -20.10 -3.29
N LYS A 139 0.26 -19.62 -4.50
CA LYS A 139 0.07 -20.48 -5.68
C LYS A 139 1.39 -20.58 -6.48
N PRO A 140 1.90 -21.80 -6.76
CA PRO A 140 3.07 -21.97 -7.62
C PRO A 140 2.87 -21.36 -9.01
N ALA A 141 3.97 -20.95 -9.63
CA ALA A 141 3.99 -20.46 -10.99
C ALA A 141 3.52 -21.57 -11.97
N PRO A 142 2.72 -21.25 -13.00
CA PRO A 142 2.36 -22.19 -14.05
C PRO A 142 3.59 -22.70 -14.81
N GLU A 143 3.59 -23.97 -15.24
CA GLU A 143 4.68 -24.56 -16.02
C GLU A 143 4.96 -23.79 -17.33
N THR A 144 3.92 -23.21 -17.94
CA THR A 144 3.99 -22.41 -19.18
C THR A 144 4.62 -21.04 -19.00
N SER A 145 4.97 -20.63 -17.78
CA SER A 145 5.56 -19.33 -17.50
C SER A 145 7.10 -19.37 -17.48
N ALA A 146 7.72 -20.50 -17.84
CA ALA A 146 9.17 -20.66 -17.89
C ALA A 146 9.82 -19.60 -18.80
N GLY A 147 10.71 -18.77 -18.23
CA GLY A 147 11.49 -17.76 -18.96
C GLY A 147 11.11 -16.29 -18.71
N ASP A 148 10.09 -16.00 -17.89
CA ASP A 148 9.77 -14.62 -17.49
C ASP A 148 10.68 -14.17 -16.32
N MET A 149 11.30 -13.00 -16.43
CA MET A 149 12.18 -12.38 -15.43
C MET A 149 11.47 -12.04 -14.09
N ARG A 150 10.15 -12.25 -14.01
CA ARG A 150 9.30 -11.97 -12.81
C ARG A 150 9.10 -13.18 -11.90
N GLN A 151 9.93 -14.20 -12.02
CA GLN A 151 9.85 -15.45 -11.26
C GLN A 151 10.90 -15.54 -10.17
N LEU A 152 10.48 -15.98 -8.99
CA LEU A 152 11.37 -16.37 -7.90
C LEU A 152 11.36 -17.90 -7.80
N GLN A 153 12.50 -18.52 -8.08
CA GLN A 153 12.70 -19.93 -7.81
C GLN A 153 13.05 -20.09 -6.32
N VAL A 154 12.20 -20.78 -5.56
CA VAL A 154 12.50 -21.16 -4.18
C VAL A 154 12.94 -22.62 -4.17
N LEU A 155 14.22 -22.86 -3.89
CA LEU A 155 14.72 -24.18 -3.53
C LEU A 155 14.41 -24.45 -2.06
N ASN A 156 14.12 -25.71 -1.70
CA ASN A 156 13.90 -26.19 -0.33
C ASN A 156 12.59 -25.80 0.36
N VAL A 157 11.43 -25.87 -0.32
CA VAL A 157 10.14 -25.92 0.42
C VAL A 157 9.91 -27.35 0.90
N LEU A 158 10.30 -27.66 2.13
CA LEU A 158 9.96 -28.93 2.78
C LEU A 158 8.45 -28.90 3.11
N VAL A 159 7.62 -29.45 2.23
CA VAL A 159 6.19 -29.60 2.48
C VAL A 159 5.99 -30.83 3.36
N SER A 160 5.79 -30.61 4.67
CA SER A 160 5.19 -31.63 5.53
C SER A 160 3.67 -31.64 5.28
N GLY A 161 3.22 -32.45 4.33
CA GLY A 161 1.81 -32.70 4.04
C GLY A 161 1.67 -34.01 3.29
N GLU A 162 0.70 -34.83 3.69
CA GLU A 162 0.55 -36.23 3.28
C GLU A 162 0.68 -36.42 1.77
N VAL A 163 1.67 -37.22 1.41
CA VAL A 163 1.98 -37.66 0.05
C VAL A 163 1.01 -38.80 -0.29
N ALA A 164 -0.17 -38.46 -0.79
CA ALA A 164 -0.92 -39.37 -1.64
C ALA A 164 -0.45 -39.11 -3.07
N ASP A 165 0.53 -39.92 -3.53
CA ASP A 165 0.83 -40.26 -4.94
C ASP A 165 2.32 -40.54 -5.17
N LEU A 166 2.90 -41.48 -4.41
CA LEU A 166 4.14 -42.16 -4.81
C LEU A 166 3.99 -43.67 -4.54
N GLU A 167 3.40 -44.38 -5.50
CA GLU A 167 3.31 -45.85 -5.55
C GLU A 167 4.66 -46.56 -5.82
N SER A 168 5.80 -45.86 -5.81
CA SER A 168 7.11 -46.49 -6.01
C SER A 168 8.00 -46.34 -4.77
N GLY A 169 7.74 -47.19 -3.78
CA GLY A 169 8.45 -47.20 -2.49
C GLY A 169 9.95 -47.52 -2.59
N TYR A 170 10.76 -46.48 -2.77
CA TYR A 170 12.18 -46.48 -2.42
C TYR A 170 12.57 -45.15 -1.79
N VAL A 171 13.04 -45.19 -0.54
CA VAL A 171 13.67 -44.06 0.16
C VAL A 171 15.17 -44.34 0.20
N THR A 172 15.95 -43.55 -0.53
CA THR A 172 17.41 -43.45 -0.37
C THR A 172 17.74 -42.19 0.43
N ASP A 173 18.75 -42.27 1.29
CA ASP A 173 19.34 -41.13 2.00
C ASP A 173 19.75 -40.07 0.97
N GLY A 174 19.15 -38.86 1.01
CA GLY A 174 19.16 -37.89 -0.09
C GLY A 174 17.79 -37.51 -0.69
N THR A 175 16.72 -37.57 0.10
CA THR A 175 15.31 -37.27 -0.27
C THR A 175 15.05 -35.88 -0.89
N PRO A 176 13.98 -35.71 -1.69
CA PRO A 176 13.95 -34.84 -2.86
C PRO A 176 13.68 -33.36 -2.58
N LEU A 177 14.48 -32.51 -3.21
CA LEU A 177 14.24 -31.08 -3.41
C LEU A 177 12.98 -30.86 -4.25
N ILE A 178 11.84 -30.53 -3.62
CA ILE A 178 10.73 -29.93 -4.37
C ILE A 178 11.07 -28.45 -4.56
N VAL A 179 11.60 -28.10 -5.73
CA VAL A 179 11.77 -26.71 -6.14
C VAL A 179 10.38 -26.17 -6.49
N ARG A 180 9.88 -25.23 -5.69
CA ARG A 180 8.65 -24.50 -6.01
C ARG A 180 9.03 -23.13 -6.52
N THR A 181 8.63 -22.84 -7.75
CA THR A 181 8.77 -21.52 -8.34
C THR A 181 7.51 -20.73 -8.03
N TYR A 182 7.66 -19.54 -7.46
CA TYR A 182 6.57 -18.60 -7.23
C TYR A 182 6.79 -17.35 -8.07
N LEU A 183 5.72 -16.75 -8.56
CA LEU A 183 5.82 -15.44 -9.18
C LEU A 183 6.08 -14.39 -8.09
N ILE A 184 6.94 -13.40 -8.37
CA ILE A 184 7.13 -12.29 -7.43
C ILE A 184 5.80 -11.57 -7.19
N LEU A 185 4.94 -11.43 -8.21
CA LEU A 185 3.60 -10.86 -8.09
C LEU A 185 2.71 -11.62 -7.09
N GLU A 186 2.79 -12.95 -7.06
CA GLU A 186 2.02 -13.76 -6.10
C GLU A 186 2.54 -13.55 -4.67
N ILE A 187 3.86 -13.52 -4.48
CA ILE A 187 4.47 -13.25 -3.16
C ILE A 187 4.11 -11.85 -2.69
N THR A 188 4.25 -10.83 -3.54
CA THR A 188 4.06 -9.43 -3.16
C THR A 188 2.60 -9.10 -2.91
N VAL A 189 1.65 -9.60 -3.71
CA VAL A 189 0.21 -9.36 -3.48
C VAL A 189 -0.24 -10.01 -2.17
N MET A 190 0.24 -11.22 -1.88
CA MET A 190 -0.09 -11.92 -0.64
C MET A 190 0.58 -11.27 0.57
N ALA A 191 1.84 -10.83 0.45
CA ALA A 191 2.54 -10.07 1.48
C ALA A 191 1.85 -8.73 1.78
N ALA A 192 1.49 -7.97 0.75
CA ALA A 192 0.76 -6.71 0.88
C ALA A 192 -0.62 -6.91 1.54
N LYS A 193 -1.28 -8.05 1.31
CA LYS A 193 -2.54 -8.41 1.97
C LYS A 193 -2.35 -8.82 3.43
N ILE A 194 -1.42 -9.72 3.74
CA ILE A 194 -1.26 -10.18 5.13
C ILE A 194 -0.61 -9.13 6.02
N ALA A 195 0.04 -8.10 5.47
CA ALA A 195 0.59 -6.98 6.24
C ALA A 195 -0.48 -6.23 7.07
N TYR A 196 -1.77 -6.37 6.74
CA TYR A 196 -2.88 -5.85 7.53
C TYR A 196 -3.12 -6.61 8.84
N GLU A 197 -2.69 -7.87 8.90
CA GLU A 197 -2.92 -8.75 10.04
C GLU A 197 -1.92 -8.50 11.18
N ASN A 198 -2.21 -9.05 12.36
CA ASN A 198 -1.33 -8.91 13.52
C ASN A 198 -0.04 -9.72 13.36
N ALA A 199 0.99 -9.36 14.12
CA ALA A 199 2.32 -9.97 14.04
C ALA A 199 2.30 -11.51 14.20
N ALA A 200 1.52 -12.05 15.15
CA ALA A 200 1.45 -13.49 15.39
C ALA A 200 0.78 -14.24 14.22
N PHE A 201 -0.25 -13.65 13.62
CA PHE A 201 -0.88 -14.21 12.41
C PHE A 201 0.12 -14.24 11.26
N VAL A 202 0.80 -13.12 11.02
CA VAL A 202 1.76 -12.97 9.93
C VAL A 202 2.95 -13.92 10.09
N GLU A 203 3.53 -14.01 11.28
CA GLU A 203 4.59 -14.95 11.60
C GLU A 203 4.17 -16.39 11.32
N ASN A 204 2.97 -16.78 11.77
CA ASN A 204 2.43 -18.11 11.50
C ASN A 204 2.25 -18.38 10.00
N VAL A 205 1.72 -17.42 9.23
CA VAL A 205 1.57 -17.59 7.78
C VAL A 205 2.93 -17.72 7.09
N VAL A 206 3.89 -16.84 7.38
CA VAL A 206 5.20 -16.86 6.74
C VAL A 206 5.95 -18.16 7.08
N ASN A 207 6.06 -18.52 8.36
CA ASN A 207 6.84 -19.68 8.80
C ASN A 207 6.14 -21.00 8.51
N ASN A 208 4.83 -21.10 8.78
CA ASN A 208 4.14 -22.39 8.79
C ASN A 208 3.37 -22.68 7.51
N VAL A 209 2.83 -21.65 6.83
CA VAL A 209 2.06 -21.80 5.59
C VAL A 209 2.97 -21.67 4.38
N TRP A 210 3.74 -20.59 4.27
CA TRP A 210 4.63 -20.36 3.13
C TRP A 210 5.94 -21.14 3.24
N LYS A 211 6.30 -21.58 4.46
CA LYS A 211 7.61 -22.17 4.78
C LYS A 211 8.78 -21.24 4.44
N PHE A 212 8.54 -19.94 4.56
CA PHE A 212 9.54 -18.89 4.43
C PHE A 212 10.07 -18.52 5.82
N ASN A 213 11.07 -17.66 5.88
CA ASN A 213 11.65 -17.21 7.14
C ASN A 213 11.14 -15.81 7.51
N PHE A 214 10.33 -15.74 8.57
CA PHE A 214 9.90 -14.48 9.16
C PHE A 214 11.08 -13.75 9.82
N VAL A 215 11.31 -12.49 9.42
CA VAL A 215 12.37 -11.65 10.00
C VAL A 215 11.79 -10.74 11.10
N GLY A 216 10.64 -10.13 10.83
CA GLY A 216 9.98 -9.30 11.83
C GLY A 216 8.77 -8.53 11.33
N PHE A 217 7.99 -8.05 12.29
CA PHE A 217 6.88 -7.13 12.08
C PHE A 217 7.14 -5.87 12.90
N TYR A 218 7.29 -4.73 12.21
CA TYR A 218 7.78 -3.49 12.79
C TYR A 218 6.68 -2.44 12.87
N ASN A 219 6.63 -1.73 13.99
CA ASN A 219 5.73 -0.60 14.21
C ASN A 219 6.56 0.69 14.27
N GLY A 220 6.18 1.65 13.44
CA GLY A 220 6.87 2.91 13.22
C GLY A 220 6.14 4.07 13.89
N TRP A 221 6.84 4.78 14.75
CA TRP A 221 6.36 5.98 15.42
C TRP A 221 6.22 7.15 14.45
N ASN A 222 5.03 7.75 14.44
CA ASN A 222 4.76 8.99 13.74
C ASN A 222 4.66 10.14 14.76
N LYS A 223 5.67 11.01 14.78
CA LYS A 223 5.75 12.10 15.76
C LYS A 223 4.66 13.17 15.61
N PHE A 224 4.09 13.32 14.41
CA PHE A 224 3.06 14.32 14.13
C PHE A 224 1.70 13.86 14.65
N LEU A 225 1.46 12.55 14.62
CA LEU A 225 0.23 11.93 15.15
C LEU A 225 0.38 11.43 16.59
N LYS A 226 1.61 11.31 17.09
CA LYS A 226 1.96 10.76 18.41
C LYS A 226 1.44 9.33 18.62
N GLU A 227 1.48 8.54 17.55
CA GLU A 227 1.05 7.14 17.54
C GLU A 227 1.96 6.31 16.62
N GLU A 228 1.93 4.98 16.75
CA GLU A 228 2.57 4.06 15.81
C GLU A 228 1.61 3.79 14.64
N THR A 229 1.77 4.55 13.55
CA THR A 229 0.85 4.48 12.41
C THR A 229 1.39 3.68 11.22
N THR A 230 2.70 3.41 11.21
CA THR A 230 3.34 2.74 10.07
C THR A 230 3.73 1.32 10.46
N GLN A 231 3.22 0.33 9.74
CA GLN A 231 3.56 -1.07 9.99
C GLN A 231 4.19 -1.70 8.76
N ALA A 232 5.18 -2.56 8.98
CA ALA A 232 5.87 -3.25 7.91
C ALA A 232 6.28 -4.67 8.32
N LEU A 233 6.04 -5.61 7.40
CA LEU A 233 6.49 -6.99 7.47
C LEU A 233 7.81 -7.12 6.71
N VAL A 234 8.80 -7.80 7.30
CA VAL A 234 10.02 -8.24 6.62
C VAL A 234 10.14 -9.76 6.72
N PHE A 235 10.46 -10.42 5.61
CA PHE A 235 10.74 -11.85 5.57
C PHE A 235 11.72 -12.19 4.44
N THR A 236 12.28 -13.40 4.50
CA THR A 236 13.14 -13.98 3.46
C THR A 236 12.57 -15.32 2.99
N ASP A 237 12.94 -15.77 1.78
CA ASP A 237 12.54 -17.10 1.31
C ASP A 237 13.12 -18.23 2.19
N ARG A 238 14.30 -18.00 2.77
CA ARG A 238 15.02 -18.97 3.62
C ARG A 238 15.75 -18.29 4.78
N PRO A 239 16.02 -19.01 5.89
CA PRO A 239 16.72 -18.45 7.05
C PRO A 239 18.23 -18.24 6.84
N GLU A 240 18.81 -18.97 5.90
CA GLU A 240 20.23 -18.95 5.48
C GLU A 240 20.28 -18.89 3.96
N ASP A 241 21.27 -18.19 3.40
CA ASP A 241 21.48 -18.04 1.95
C ASP A 241 20.21 -17.71 1.14
N ALA A 242 19.39 -16.80 1.66
CA ALA A 242 18.17 -16.34 1.03
C ALA A 242 18.43 -15.73 -0.36
N ASN A 243 17.51 -15.99 -1.30
CA ASN A 243 17.49 -15.36 -2.62
C ASN A 243 16.74 -14.04 -2.61
N VAL A 244 15.89 -13.78 -1.61
CA VAL A 244 15.10 -12.55 -1.53
C VAL A 244 14.88 -12.09 -0.09
N VAL A 245 14.95 -10.77 0.10
CA VAL A 245 14.43 -10.05 1.26
C VAL A 245 13.22 -9.27 0.78
N VAL A 246 12.04 -9.54 1.36
CA VAL A 246 10.80 -8.85 1.01
C VAL A 246 10.41 -7.92 2.15
N VAL A 247 10.06 -6.68 1.79
CA VAL A 247 9.52 -5.67 2.70
C VAL A 247 8.11 -5.33 2.23
N ALA A 248 7.11 -5.61 3.06
CA ALA A 248 5.71 -5.31 2.77
C ALA A 248 5.17 -4.28 3.76
N PHE A 249 4.84 -3.09 3.26
CA PHE A 249 4.20 -2.05 4.06
C PHE A 249 2.70 -2.31 4.13
N ARG A 250 2.16 -2.21 5.34
CA ARG A 250 0.72 -2.23 5.57
C ARG A 250 0.11 -0.93 5.06
N GLY A 251 -1.08 -1.02 4.50
CA GLY A 251 -1.91 0.15 4.23
C GLY A 251 -3.00 0.37 5.28
N THR A 252 -4.08 1.01 4.86
CA THR A 252 -5.13 1.49 5.74
C THR A 252 -6.20 0.44 6.03
N GLU A 253 -6.48 0.19 7.32
CA GLU A 253 -7.64 -0.63 7.71
C GLU A 253 -8.95 0.05 7.24
N PRO A 254 -9.95 -0.70 6.74
CA PRO A 254 -11.21 -0.12 6.26
C PRO A 254 -11.94 0.80 7.26
N PHE A 255 -11.75 0.56 8.57
CA PHE A 255 -12.33 1.37 9.65
C PHE A 255 -11.34 2.39 10.24
N ASN A 256 -10.09 2.45 9.77
CA ASN A 256 -9.11 3.44 10.17
C ASN A 256 -9.11 4.64 9.20
N MET A 257 -10.12 5.50 9.33
CA MET A 257 -10.37 6.62 8.42
C MET A 257 -9.32 7.75 8.51
N GLN A 258 -8.45 7.73 9.52
CA GLN A 258 -7.34 8.69 9.66
C GLN A 258 -6.28 8.49 8.57
N ASP A 259 -6.04 7.23 8.17
CA ASP A 259 -5.08 6.95 7.10
C ASP A 259 -5.69 7.29 5.72
N TRP A 260 -7.00 7.08 5.52
CA TRP A 260 -7.71 7.57 4.31
C TRP A 260 -7.64 9.10 4.18
N SER A 261 -7.71 9.82 5.30
CA SER A 261 -7.52 11.28 5.31
C SER A 261 -6.12 11.69 4.87
N THR A 262 -5.13 10.82 5.06
CA THR A 262 -3.75 11.06 4.61
C THR A 262 -3.70 10.97 3.08
N ASP A 263 -4.29 9.93 2.48
CA ASP A 263 -4.26 9.70 1.04
C ASP A 263 -4.96 10.78 0.19
N VAL A 264 -5.92 11.49 0.77
CA VAL A 264 -6.65 12.58 0.09
C VAL A 264 -6.08 13.97 0.35
N ASN A 265 -5.16 14.10 1.32
CA ASN A 265 -4.59 15.39 1.67
C ASN A 265 -3.73 15.91 0.48
N LEU A 266 -3.80 17.22 0.23
CA LEU A 266 -3.08 17.84 -0.90
C LEU A 266 -1.71 18.41 -0.47
N SER A 267 -1.28 18.15 0.77
CA SER A 267 -0.03 18.67 1.31
C SER A 267 1.18 17.99 0.69
N TRP A 268 2.16 18.78 0.30
CA TRP A 268 3.43 18.31 -0.28
C TRP A 268 4.62 19.14 0.23
N LEU A 269 5.80 18.52 0.19
CA LEU A 269 7.08 19.14 0.54
C LEU A 269 8.07 18.98 -0.63
N GLY A 270 8.80 20.03 -0.97
CA GLY A 270 9.89 20.00 -1.95
C GLY A 270 11.13 19.29 -1.42
N MET A 271 11.35 18.05 -1.84
CA MET A 271 12.48 17.21 -1.40
C MET A 271 13.73 17.39 -2.28
N GLY A 272 13.99 18.61 -2.76
CA GLY A 272 15.15 18.95 -3.59
C GLY A 272 15.19 18.19 -4.92
N ALA A 273 16.18 17.32 -5.12
CA ALA A 273 16.30 16.52 -6.36
C ALA A 273 15.10 15.57 -6.56
N MET A 274 14.45 15.16 -5.47
CA MET A 274 13.25 14.32 -5.50
C MET A 274 12.00 15.05 -6.01
N GLY A 275 11.97 16.38 -6.09
CA GLY A 275 10.74 17.12 -6.42
C GLY A 275 9.75 17.15 -5.25
N HIS A 276 8.48 17.42 -5.53
CA HIS A 276 7.44 17.48 -4.51
C HIS A 276 6.93 16.09 -4.14
N VAL A 277 6.88 15.80 -2.83
CA VAL A 277 6.39 14.52 -2.31
C VAL A 277 5.30 14.78 -1.28
N HIS A 278 4.26 13.93 -1.30
CA HIS A 278 3.14 14.02 -0.39
C HIS A 278 3.60 13.98 1.08
N ALA A 279 3.25 15.03 1.83
CA ALA A 279 3.76 15.27 3.17
C ALA A 279 3.32 14.17 4.15
N GLY A 280 2.11 13.64 3.98
CA GLY A 280 1.59 12.55 4.81
C GLY A 280 2.44 11.27 4.73
N PHE A 281 2.90 10.91 3.54
CA PHE A 281 3.71 9.70 3.34
C PHE A 281 5.12 9.87 3.89
N LEU A 282 5.70 11.06 3.76
CA LEU A 282 6.97 11.41 4.41
C LEU A 282 6.86 11.31 5.94
N LYS A 283 5.79 11.87 6.53
CA LYS A 283 5.52 11.80 7.98
C LYS A 283 5.36 10.36 8.46
N ALA A 284 4.65 9.53 7.71
CA ALA A 284 4.47 8.12 8.02
C ALA A 284 5.81 7.36 8.04
N LEU A 285 6.72 7.64 7.11
CA LEU A 285 8.03 6.97 7.09
C LEU A 285 9.01 7.50 8.13
N GLY A 286 8.96 8.79 8.46
CA GLY A 286 9.86 9.33 9.48
C GLY A 286 10.32 10.77 9.31
N LEU A 287 9.57 11.62 8.59
CA LEU A 287 9.89 13.05 8.48
C LEU A 287 10.14 13.67 9.86
N GLN A 288 11.13 14.55 9.94
CA GLN A 288 11.52 15.24 11.17
C GLN A 288 11.12 16.71 11.16
N GLU A 289 11.19 17.44 10.06
CA GLU A 289 10.80 18.85 10.05
C GLU A 289 10.00 19.20 8.80
N GLU A 290 8.83 19.82 8.96
CA GLU A 290 8.04 20.38 7.84
C GLU A 290 8.68 21.66 7.28
N ASP A 291 9.33 22.43 8.16
CA ASP A 291 9.94 23.73 7.86
C ASP A 291 11.45 23.65 7.67
N GLY A 292 11.95 22.45 7.36
CA GLY A 292 13.37 22.23 7.13
C GLY A 292 13.89 23.14 6.01
N LYS A 293 15.03 23.80 6.25
CA LYS A 293 15.67 24.64 5.22
C LYS A 293 16.07 23.85 3.97
N ASP A 294 16.22 22.53 4.08
CA ASP A 294 16.53 21.63 2.98
C ASP A 294 16.08 20.20 3.32
N ALA A 295 16.15 19.32 2.32
CA ALA A 295 15.74 17.93 2.45
C ALA A 295 16.53 17.14 3.51
N SER A 296 17.81 17.43 3.72
CA SER A 296 18.63 16.72 4.70
C SER A 296 18.30 17.10 6.14
N ARG A 297 17.72 18.29 6.35
CA ARG A 297 17.20 18.69 7.66
C ARG A 297 15.80 18.13 7.90
N ALA A 298 14.95 18.16 6.89
CA ALA A 298 13.58 17.67 6.99
C ALA A 298 13.51 16.15 7.16
N PHE A 299 14.34 15.42 6.41
CA PHE A 299 14.50 13.98 6.53
C PHE A 299 16.01 13.67 6.60
N PRO A 300 16.61 13.69 7.80
CA PRO A 300 18.04 13.45 7.94
C PRO A 300 18.40 12.00 7.66
N LYS A 301 19.65 11.79 7.22
CA LYS A 301 20.17 10.45 6.94
C LYS A 301 20.11 9.55 8.16
N ASP A 302 20.41 10.06 9.34
CA ASP A 302 20.32 9.31 10.59
C ASP A 302 19.26 9.91 11.50
N ALA A 303 18.63 9.04 12.31
CA ALA A 303 17.60 9.47 13.23
C ALA A 303 18.18 10.47 14.24
N PRO A 304 17.59 11.67 14.39
CA PRO A 304 18.09 12.62 15.38
C PRO A 304 17.86 12.09 16.80
N ASN A 305 18.66 12.57 17.75
CA ASN A 305 18.49 12.23 19.15
C ASN A 305 17.09 12.66 19.63
N GLY A 306 16.35 11.73 20.25
CA GLY A 306 14.99 11.98 20.73
C GLY A 306 13.91 12.06 19.64
N ALA A 307 14.20 11.60 18.42
CA ALA A 307 13.23 11.58 17.32
C ALA A 307 11.97 10.71 17.60
N ALA A 308 12.10 9.72 18.49
CA ALA A 308 11.01 8.89 18.98
C ALA A 308 11.12 8.70 20.51
N PRO A 309 9.99 8.47 21.21
CA PRO A 309 9.97 8.08 22.61
C PRO A 309 10.79 6.81 22.88
N ILE A 310 11.21 6.63 24.14
CA ILE A 310 11.94 5.42 24.58
C ILE A 310 11.14 4.16 24.21
N GLY A 311 11.81 3.18 23.59
CA GLY A 311 11.20 1.93 23.14
C GLY A 311 10.41 2.02 21.83
N LYS A 312 10.32 3.21 21.22
CA LYS A 312 9.68 3.42 19.92
C LYS A 312 10.73 3.67 18.85
N THR A 313 10.46 3.21 17.64
CA THR A 313 11.36 3.37 16.49
C THR A 313 10.64 4.02 15.32
N ILE A 314 11.36 4.80 14.53
CA ILE A 314 10.83 5.37 13.29
C ILE A 314 10.98 4.35 12.16
N ALA A 315 9.94 4.20 11.34
CA ALA A 315 9.84 3.15 10.32
C ALA A 315 11.04 3.15 9.37
N TYR A 316 11.37 4.29 8.75
CA TYR A 316 12.44 4.38 7.76
C TYR A 316 13.79 3.88 8.32
N TYR A 317 14.24 4.46 9.43
CA TYR A 317 15.55 4.13 10.00
C TYR A 317 15.59 2.68 10.47
N LYS A 318 14.54 2.18 11.15
CA LYS A 318 14.52 0.80 11.63
C LYS A 318 14.54 -0.21 10.48
N LEU A 319 13.72 0.02 9.45
CA LEU A 319 13.68 -0.86 8.28
C LEU A 319 14.97 -0.81 7.47
N ARG A 320 15.58 0.37 7.30
CA ARG A 320 16.88 0.51 6.64
C ARG A 320 17.94 -0.36 7.31
N GLU A 321 18.04 -0.32 8.63
CA GLU A 321 19.02 -1.15 9.37
C GLU A 321 18.71 -2.64 9.24
N VAL A 322 17.45 -3.04 9.42
CA VAL A 322 17.02 -4.45 9.30
C VAL A 322 17.33 -4.99 7.90
N ILE A 323 16.99 -4.23 6.85
CA ILE A 323 17.27 -4.63 5.46
C ILE A 323 18.78 -4.75 5.24
N ARG A 324 19.57 -3.78 5.71
CA ARG A 324 21.03 -3.83 5.60
C ARG A 324 21.60 -5.08 6.28
N GLU A 325 21.12 -5.41 7.46
CA GLU A 325 21.51 -6.63 8.18
C GLU A 325 21.15 -7.90 7.40
N GLN A 326 19.93 -7.99 6.86
CA GLN A 326 19.51 -9.14 6.06
C GLN A 326 20.30 -9.27 4.75
N LEU A 327 20.57 -8.16 4.04
CA LEU A 327 21.36 -8.18 2.80
C LEU A 327 22.83 -8.53 3.02
N LYS A 328 23.38 -8.21 4.21
CA LYS A 328 24.71 -8.66 4.65
C LYS A 328 24.72 -10.15 5.02
N LYS A 329 23.69 -10.62 5.74
CA LYS A 329 23.51 -12.03 6.11
C LYS A 329 23.28 -12.91 4.87
N HIS A 330 22.66 -12.36 3.82
CA HIS A 330 22.34 -13.06 2.59
C HIS A 330 22.95 -12.35 1.38
N PRO A 331 24.24 -12.56 1.07
CA PRO A 331 24.95 -11.81 0.02
C PRO A 331 24.39 -11.97 -1.40
N ALA A 332 23.65 -13.05 -1.67
CA ALA A 332 23.00 -13.30 -2.97
C ALA A 332 21.55 -12.78 -3.06
N SER A 333 20.95 -12.35 -1.95
CA SER A 333 19.54 -11.95 -1.91
C SER A 333 19.23 -10.71 -2.77
N ARG A 334 18.02 -10.63 -3.27
CA ARG A 334 17.48 -9.41 -3.89
C ARG A 334 16.50 -8.74 -2.95
N LEU A 335 16.35 -7.42 -3.02
CA LEU A 335 15.40 -6.66 -2.24
C LEU A 335 14.12 -6.43 -3.07
N VAL A 336 12.99 -6.83 -2.51
CA VAL A 336 11.65 -6.60 -3.06
C VAL A 336 10.86 -5.74 -2.09
N ILE A 337 10.29 -4.65 -2.60
CA ILE A 337 9.48 -3.73 -1.78
C ILE A 337 8.05 -3.73 -2.31
N THR A 338 7.09 -3.88 -1.41
CA THR A 338 5.68 -3.93 -1.78
C THR A 338 4.77 -3.30 -0.73
N GLY A 339 3.52 -3.07 -1.13
CA GLY A 339 2.46 -2.62 -0.26
C GLY A 339 1.16 -2.38 -1.04
N HIS A 340 0.06 -2.35 -0.30
CA HIS A 340 -1.27 -2.04 -0.82
C HIS A 340 -1.76 -0.70 -0.25
N SER A 341 -2.51 0.10 -1.03
CA SER A 341 -3.08 1.38 -0.57
C SER A 341 -1.99 2.36 -0.10
N LEU A 342 -2.16 3.00 1.06
CA LEU A 342 -1.11 3.73 1.78
C LEU A 342 0.23 2.97 1.81
N GLY A 343 0.21 1.66 2.06
CA GLY A 343 1.42 0.83 2.06
C GLY A 343 2.13 0.82 0.71
N GLY A 344 1.38 0.91 -0.40
CA GLY A 344 1.93 1.11 -1.73
C GLY A 344 2.65 2.45 -1.86
N ALA A 345 2.08 3.52 -1.29
CA ALA A 345 2.74 4.83 -1.28
C ALA A 345 4.07 4.78 -0.51
N LEU A 346 4.08 4.15 0.67
CA LEU A 346 5.29 3.97 1.47
C LEU A 346 6.33 3.12 0.73
N ALA A 347 5.90 2.07 0.02
CA ALA A 347 6.75 1.23 -0.81
C ALA A 347 7.43 2.00 -1.96
N ALA A 348 6.80 3.07 -2.48
CA ALA A 348 7.40 3.95 -3.49
C ALA A 348 8.31 5.02 -2.89
N VAL A 349 7.92 5.64 -1.76
CA VAL A 349 8.72 6.69 -1.09
C VAL A 349 9.99 6.10 -0.46
N PHE A 350 9.92 4.91 0.12
CA PHE A 350 11.05 4.30 0.83
C PHE A 350 12.34 4.18 -0.02
N PRO A 351 12.34 3.58 -1.22
CA PRO A 351 13.54 3.54 -2.07
C PRO A 351 13.97 4.92 -2.57
N ALA A 352 13.05 5.88 -2.73
CA ALA A 352 13.43 7.26 -3.07
C ALA A 352 14.21 7.93 -1.92
N ILE A 353 13.83 7.69 -0.66
CA ILE A 353 14.58 8.19 0.51
C ILE A 353 15.92 7.46 0.65
N LEU A 354 15.99 6.15 0.39
CA LEU A 354 17.27 5.43 0.32
C LEU A 354 18.22 6.10 -0.69
N ALA A 355 17.70 6.50 -1.86
CA ALA A 355 18.49 7.19 -2.89
C ALA A 355 18.91 8.60 -2.45
N LEU A 356 18.01 9.35 -1.81
CA LEU A 356 18.32 10.64 -1.20
C LEU A 356 19.47 10.53 -0.19
N HIS A 357 19.45 9.48 0.65
CA HIS A 357 20.48 9.20 1.66
C HIS A 357 21.71 8.47 1.13
N LYS A 358 21.75 8.19 -0.18
CA LYS A 358 22.85 7.50 -0.86
C LYS A 358 23.14 6.13 -0.23
N GLU A 359 22.11 5.37 0.12
CA GLU A 359 22.21 4.00 0.63
C GLU A 359 22.47 3.00 -0.51
N THR A 360 23.61 3.17 -1.18
CA THR A 360 23.96 2.41 -2.40
C THR A 360 24.14 0.92 -2.12
N ASP A 361 24.58 0.55 -0.93
CA ASP A 361 24.71 -0.84 -0.47
C ASP A 361 23.36 -1.58 -0.44
N ILE A 362 22.27 -0.86 -0.15
CA ILE A 362 20.92 -1.41 -0.19
C ILE A 362 20.33 -1.31 -1.61
N LEU A 363 20.45 -0.14 -2.25
CA LEU A 363 19.82 0.13 -3.55
C LEU A 363 20.35 -0.75 -4.67
N THR A 364 21.63 -1.10 -4.68
CA THR A 364 22.22 -2.01 -5.67
C THR A 364 21.63 -3.42 -5.62
N ARG A 365 20.92 -3.75 -4.54
CA ARG A 365 20.23 -5.04 -4.36
C ARG A 365 18.73 -4.95 -4.65
N LEU A 366 18.20 -3.75 -4.93
CA LEU A 366 16.79 -3.58 -5.28
C LEU A 366 16.50 -4.30 -6.60
N ASP A 367 15.47 -5.13 -6.61
CA ASP A 367 15.01 -5.87 -7.78
C ASP A 367 13.68 -5.30 -8.31
N THR A 368 12.71 -5.10 -7.41
CA THR A 368 11.43 -4.55 -7.82
C THR A 368 10.71 -3.83 -6.70
N VAL A 369 10.02 -2.77 -7.09
CA VAL A 369 8.99 -2.08 -6.31
C VAL A 369 7.65 -2.46 -6.93
N GLN A 370 6.82 -3.20 -6.21
CA GLN A 370 5.51 -3.64 -6.69
C GLN A 370 4.40 -3.16 -5.77
N THR A 371 3.52 -2.33 -6.28
CA THR A 371 2.49 -1.69 -5.47
C THR A 371 1.10 -2.00 -5.99
N TYR A 372 0.14 -2.08 -5.07
CA TYR A 372 -1.24 -2.45 -5.36
C TYR A 372 -2.17 -1.33 -4.89
N GLY A 373 -3.00 -0.78 -5.76
CA GLY A 373 -3.92 0.29 -5.36
C GLY A 373 -3.19 1.53 -4.80
N GLN A 374 -1.99 1.81 -5.31
CA GLN A 374 -1.15 2.91 -4.84
C GLN A 374 -1.76 4.28 -5.19
N PRO A 375 -1.88 5.22 -4.23
CA PRO A 375 -2.23 6.62 -4.54
C PRO A 375 -1.09 7.33 -5.28
N ARG A 376 -1.34 8.56 -5.75
CA ARG A 376 -0.26 9.41 -6.26
C ARG A 376 0.62 9.87 -5.10
N VAL A 377 1.93 9.83 -5.31
CA VAL A 377 2.91 9.96 -4.22
C VAL A 377 3.63 11.31 -4.24
N GLY A 378 3.85 11.85 -5.43
CA GLY A 378 4.57 13.10 -5.64
C GLY A 378 4.25 13.64 -7.03
N ASP A 379 4.96 14.68 -7.43
CA ASP A 379 4.84 15.28 -8.75
C ASP A 379 5.54 14.46 -9.86
N ASP A 380 5.46 14.96 -11.10
CA ASP A 380 6.16 14.37 -12.24
C ASP A 380 7.69 14.34 -12.06
N THR A 381 8.23 15.30 -11.29
CA THR A 381 9.66 15.30 -10.93
C THR A 381 10.00 14.11 -10.04
N PHE A 382 9.19 13.82 -9.02
CA PHE A 382 9.34 12.64 -8.17
C PHE A 382 9.21 11.35 -8.96
N ALA A 383 8.21 11.27 -9.85
CA ALA A 383 8.00 10.10 -10.71
C ALA A 383 9.24 9.82 -11.57
N LYS A 384 9.82 10.85 -12.19
CA LYS A 384 11.06 10.76 -12.98
C LYS A 384 12.29 10.45 -12.13
N TYR A 385 12.40 11.04 -10.94
CA TYR A 385 13.47 10.77 -10.00
C TYR A 385 13.51 9.29 -9.63
N LEU A 386 12.40 8.74 -9.14
CA LEU A 386 12.33 7.32 -8.74
C LEU A 386 12.58 6.39 -9.94
N ALA A 387 12.01 6.70 -11.11
CA ALA A 387 12.25 5.91 -12.32
C ALA A 387 13.73 5.88 -12.70
N ALA A 388 14.44 7.01 -12.59
CA ALA A 388 15.87 7.09 -12.86
C ALA A 388 16.69 6.30 -11.83
N GLU A 389 16.39 6.40 -10.54
CA GLU A 389 17.12 5.66 -9.49
C GLU A 389 16.92 4.14 -9.61
N VAL A 390 15.69 3.70 -9.89
CA VAL A 390 15.35 2.28 -10.14
C VAL A 390 16.07 1.76 -11.39
N ALA A 391 16.12 2.55 -12.47
CA ALA A 391 16.78 2.16 -13.71
C ALA A 391 18.31 2.00 -13.56
N LYS A 392 18.97 2.80 -12.71
CA LYS A 392 20.42 2.71 -12.45
C LYS A 392 20.86 1.33 -11.92
N VAL A 393 19.95 0.63 -11.24
CA VAL A 393 20.21 -0.69 -10.63
C VAL A 393 19.49 -1.81 -11.36
N ALA A 394 18.99 -1.56 -12.59
CA ALA A 394 18.22 -2.50 -13.39
C ALA A 394 16.97 -3.07 -12.66
N ALA A 395 16.46 -2.34 -11.67
CA ALA A 395 15.24 -2.71 -10.98
C ALA A 395 14.00 -2.33 -11.79
N THR A 396 12.84 -2.81 -11.34
CA THR A 396 11.54 -2.47 -11.94
C THR A 396 10.63 -1.77 -10.95
N TYR A 397 9.75 -0.91 -11.45
CA TYR A 397 8.70 -0.28 -10.66
C TYR A 397 7.35 -0.52 -11.35
N TYR A 398 6.56 -1.44 -10.79
CA TYR A 398 5.24 -1.80 -11.29
C TYR A 398 4.16 -1.33 -10.33
N ARG A 399 3.15 -0.68 -10.89
CA ARG A 399 1.95 -0.26 -10.18
C ARG A 399 0.76 -1.04 -10.71
N ILE A 400 0.22 -1.91 -9.88
CA ILE A 400 -0.94 -2.73 -10.20
C ILE A 400 -2.20 -1.96 -9.80
N VAL A 401 -3.09 -1.77 -10.75
CA VAL A 401 -4.35 -1.03 -10.58
C VAL A 401 -5.51 -1.89 -11.03
N TYR A 402 -6.51 -2.01 -10.16
CA TYR A 402 -7.72 -2.74 -10.49
C TYR A 402 -8.87 -1.78 -10.79
N ARG A 403 -9.29 -1.73 -12.05
CA ARG A 403 -10.56 -1.14 -12.50
C ARG A 403 -10.81 0.28 -11.97
N TYR A 404 -11.91 0.48 -11.24
CA TYR A 404 -12.31 1.75 -10.65
C TYR A 404 -11.92 1.89 -9.17
N ASP A 405 -10.92 1.14 -8.69
CA ASP A 405 -10.33 1.38 -7.37
C ASP A 405 -10.11 2.88 -7.18
N VAL A 406 -10.69 3.47 -6.14
CA VAL A 406 -10.66 4.90 -5.86
C VAL A 406 -9.27 5.42 -5.50
N VAL A 407 -8.43 4.61 -4.86
CA VAL A 407 -7.18 5.09 -4.23
C VAL A 407 -6.13 5.53 -5.25
N PRO A 408 -5.90 4.83 -6.37
CA PRO A 408 -5.02 5.32 -7.42
C PRO A 408 -5.50 6.56 -8.18
N ARG A 409 -6.58 7.22 -7.74
CA ARG A 409 -7.12 8.45 -8.32
C ARG A 409 -6.99 9.64 -7.37
N VAL A 410 -6.39 9.43 -6.19
CA VAL A 410 -6.09 10.46 -5.20
C VAL A 410 -4.59 10.50 -4.87
N PRO A 411 -4.05 11.63 -4.39
CA PRO A 411 -4.66 12.95 -4.43
C PRO A 411 -4.98 13.40 -5.87
N PHE A 412 -5.89 14.36 -6.02
CA PHE A 412 -6.25 14.91 -7.33
C PHE A 412 -5.06 15.62 -7.95
N ASP A 413 -4.90 15.47 -9.26
CA ASP A 413 -4.01 16.32 -10.04
C ASP A 413 -4.70 17.68 -10.23
N ILE A 414 -4.23 18.69 -9.49
CA ILE A 414 -4.76 20.05 -9.50
C ILE A 414 -3.65 20.97 -10.02
N PRO A 415 -3.69 21.39 -11.29
CA PRO A 415 -2.70 22.27 -11.88
C PRO A 415 -2.42 23.49 -10.99
N LEU A 416 -1.14 23.87 -10.86
CA LEU A 416 -0.63 24.97 -10.04
C LEU A 416 -0.75 24.80 -8.51
N ILE A 417 -1.59 23.90 -8.00
CA ILE A 417 -1.78 23.74 -6.54
C ILE A 417 -1.14 22.44 -6.04
N ALA A 418 -1.41 21.33 -6.72
CA ALA A 418 -1.03 19.99 -6.30
C ALA A 418 -0.93 19.08 -7.54
N GLU A 419 0.18 19.17 -8.26
CA GLU A 419 0.43 18.46 -9.53
C GLU A 419 0.91 17.02 -9.30
N PHE A 420 0.14 16.26 -8.52
CA PHE A 420 0.47 14.88 -8.22
C PHE A 420 0.40 14.02 -9.49
N ALA A 421 1.41 13.18 -9.70
CA ALA A 421 1.53 12.28 -10.84
C ALA A 421 1.81 10.84 -10.39
N HIS A 422 1.49 9.89 -11.26
CA HIS A 422 1.90 8.50 -11.08
C HIS A 422 3.24 8.25 -11.76
N GLY A 423 4.12 7.53 -11.06
CA GLY A 423 5.30 6.91 -11.65
C GLY A 423 5.12 5.41 -11.88
N GLY A 424 6.15 4.79 -12.45
CA GLY A 424 6.19 3.34 -12.68
C GLY A 424 5.33 2.87 -13.85
N THR A 425 5.48 1.60 -14.19
CA THR A 425 4.70 0.95 -15.26
C THR A 425 3.34 0.52 -14.72
N CYS A 426 2.25 1.03 -15.30
CA CYS A 426 0.89 0.68 -14.90
C CYS A 426 0.47 -0.69 -15.46
N ILE A 427 0.19 -1.64 -14.58
CA ILE A 427 -0.45 -2.92 -14.91
C ILE A 427 -1.92 -2.81 -14.49
N TYR A 428 -2.80 -2.66 -15.47
CA TYR A 428 -4.22 -2.46 -15.25
C TYR A 428 -4.99 -3.76 -15.43
N TYR A 429 -5.84 -4.08 -14.46
CA TYR A 429 -6.79 -5.19 -14.52
C TYR A 429 -8.22 -4.67 -14.70
N ASP A 430 -8.94 -5.24 -15.66
CA ASP A 430 -10.33 -4.89 -15.90
C ASP A 430 -11.33 -5.64 -14.97
N GLY A 431 -12.62 -5.47 -15.22
CA GLY A 431 -13.68 -6.07 -14.42
C GLY A 431 -13.76 -7.60 -14.43
N TRP A 432 -13.07 -8.27 -15.36
CA TRP A 432 -12.97 -9.72 -15.44
C TRP A 432 -11.53 -10.22 -15.20
N TYR A 433 -10.70 -9.35 -14.61
CA TYR A 433 -9.30 -9.61 -14.30
C TYR A 433 -8.42 -9.80 -15.54
N ASP A 434 -8.82 -9.30 -16.71
CA ASP A 434 -7.91 -9.25 -17.87
C ASP A 434 -6.86 -8.15 -17.66
N GLY A 435 -5.59 -8.52 -17.74
CA GLY A 435 -4.45 -7.69 -17.34
C GLY A 435 -3.70 -7.09 -18.53
N LYS A 436 -3.46 -5.78 -18.51
CA LYS A 436 -2.79 -5.05 -19.60
C LYS A 436 -1.76 -4.08 -19.06
N VAL A 437 -0.62 -4.01 -19.73
CA VAL A 437 0.37 -2.94 -19.48
C VAL A 437 -0.08 -1.70 -20.23
N LEU A 438 -0.36 -0.61 -19.53
CA LEU A 438 -0.79 0.64 -20.15
C LEU A 438 0.40 1.56 -20.46
N PRO A 439 0.38 2.29 -21.59
CA PRO A 439 1.41 3.27 -21.94
C PRO A 439 1.33 4.55 -21.08
N GLY A 440 0.23 4.75 -20.36
CA GLY A 440 0.00 5.86 -19.44
C GLY A 440 -0.68 5.39 -18.15
N ASP A 441 -1.40 6.30 -17.50
CA ASP A 441 -2.14 5.97 -16.29
C ASP A 441 -3.45 5.21 -16.58
N ALA A 442 -4.03 4.61 -15.54
CA ALA A 442 -5.32 3.93 -15.62
C ALA A 442 -6.43 4.88 -16.12
N PRO A 443 -7.45 4.35 -16.82
CA PRO A 443 -8.62 5.14 -17.21
C PRO A 443 -9.29 5.80 -16.00
N ASN A 444 -9.96 6.92 -16.25
CA ASN A 444 -10.57 7.75 -15.19
C ASN A 444 -9.54 8.22 -14.14
N PRO A 445 -8.59 9.10 -14.50
CA PRO A 445 -7.52 9.51 -13.60
C PRO A 445 -8.04 10.28 -12.37
N ASN A 446 -9.17 10.98 -12.50
CA ASN A 446 -9.79 11.73 -11.40
C ASN A 446 -11.18 11.16 -11.11
N TYR A 447 -11.36 10.62 -9.91
CA TYR A 447 -12.54 9.86 -9.50
C TYR A 447 -13.90 10.56 -9.77
N PHE A 448 -13.96 11.88 -9.62
CA PHE A 448 -15.20 12.66 -9.73
C PHE A 448 -15.56 13.12 -11.15
N ASP A 449 -14.97 12.51 -12.19
CA ASP A 449 -15.33 12.81 -13.58
C ASP A 449 -16.75 12.27 -13.92
N PRO A 450 -17.73 13.15 -14.24
CA PRO A 450 -19.11 12.74 -14.49
C PRO A 450 -19.28 11.74 -15.65
N ARG A 451 -18.33 11.71 -16.60
CA ARG A 451 -18.37 10.81 -17.76
C ARG A 451 -18.31 9.34 -17.37
N PHE A 452 -17.72 9.03 -16.21
CA PHE A 452 -17.56 7.68 -15.71
C PHE A 452 -18.60 7.29 -14.66
N LEU A 453 -19.52 8.18 -14.28
CA LEU A 453 -20.43 7.93 -13.15
C LEU A 453 -21.35 6.72 -13.40
N LEU A 454 -22.00 6.66 -14.57
CA LEU A 454 -22.85 5.51 -14.93
C LEU A 454 -22.06 4.21 -15.03
N SER A 455 -20.86 4.26 -15.63
CA SER A 455 -20.02 3.08 -15.75
C SER A 455 -19.59 2.60 -14.37
N MET A 456 -19.16 3.48 -13.47
CA MET A 456 -18.74 3.14 -12.11
C MET A 456 -19.83 2.42 -11.30
N TYR A 457 -21.08 2.92 -11.31
CA TYR A 457 -22.18 2.27 -10.60
C TYR A 457 -22.58 0.92 -11.23
N GLY A 458 -22.66 0.84 -12.56
CA GLY A 458 -22.92 -0.43 -13.25
C GLY A 458 -21.84 -1.47 -12.94
N ASN A 459 -20.59 -1.01 -12.84
CA ASN A 459 -19.44 -1.82 -12.46
C ASN A 459 -19.50 -2.25 -10.99
N ALA A 460 -19.89 -1.38 -10.06
CA ALA A 460 -20.08 -1.75 -8.65
C ALA A 460 -21.14 -2.85 -8.48
N LEU A 461 -22.27 -2.74 -9.20
CA LEU A 461 -23.27 -3.80 -9.26
C LEU A 461 -22.70 -5.10 -9.87
N GLY A 462 -21.96 -4.97 -10.97
CA GLY A 462 -21.28 -6.09 -11.61
C GLY A 462 -20.29 -6.80 -10.69
N ASP A 463 -19.56 -6.06 -9.84
CA ASP A 463 -18.64 -6.64 -8.85
C ASP A 463 -19.37 -7.38 -7.74
N LEU A 464 -20.51 -6.87 -7.28
CA LEU A 464 -21.35 -7.57 -6.30
C LEU A 464 -21.89 -8.90 -6.87
N VAL A 465 -22.42 -8.87 -8.10
CA VAL A 465 -22.89 -10.07 -8.81
C VAL A 465 -21.73 -11.05 -9.03
N LYS A 466 -20.59 -10.55 -9.50
CA LYS A 466 -19.40 -11.38 -9.71
C LYS A 466 -18.91 -12.01 -8.41
N GLY A 467 -18.85 -11.26 -7.31
CA GLY A 467 -18.49 -11.80 -5.99
C GLY A 467 -19.39 -12.96 -5.57
N ALA A 468 -20.69 -12.89 -5.87
CA ALA A 468 -21.65 -13.95 -5.55
C ALA A 468 -21.47 -15.23 -6.39
N PHE A 469 -21.01 -15.13 -7.64
CA PHE A 469 -21.05 -16.24 -8.61
C PHE A 469 -19.69 -16.65 -9.22
N LEU A 470 -18.61 -15.88 -9.05
CA LEU A 470 -17.29 -16.15 -9.67
C LEU A 470 -16.77 -17.56 -9.34
N TRP A 471 -17.04 -18.04 -8.13
CA TRP A 471 -16.63 -19.37 -7.66
C TRP A 471 -17.18 -20.54 -8.48
N VAL A 472 -18.31 -20.35 -9.18
CA VAL A 472 -18.88 -21.37 -10.06
C VAL A 472 -17.93 -21.68 -11.21
N ARG A 473 -17.22 -20.66 -11.71
CA ARG A 473 -16.24 -20.79 -12.79
C ARG A 473 -14.81 -20.96 -12.28
N ALA A 474 -14.41 -20.19 -11.27
CA ALA A 474 -13.03 -20.11 -10.80
C ALA A 474 -12.68 -21.16 -9.73
N GLY A 475 -13.68 -21.86 -9.18
CA GLY A 475 -13.52 -22.85 -8.12
C GLY A 475 -13.84 -22.31 -6.72
N LYS A 476 -13.93 -23.24 -5.75
CA LYS A 476 -14.40 -22.96 -4.38
C LYS A 476 -13.53 -21.94 -3.64
N ASP A 477 -12.22 -21.87 -3.94
CA ASP A 477 -11.29 -20.90 -3.37
C ASP A 477 -11.71 -19.44 -3.61
N TYR A 478 -12.51 -19.18 -4.65
CA TYR A 478 -12.97 -17.84 -5.02
C TYR A 478 -14.34 -17.48 -4.46
N ARG A 479 -14.96 -18.37 -3.68
CA ARG A 479 -16.26 -18.11 -3.05
C ARG A 479 -16.13 -16.97 -2.04
N GLU A 480 -17.03 -16.01 -2.13
CA GLU A 480 -17.11 -14.90 -1.18
C GLU A 480 -18.11 -15.21 -0.07
N GLY A 481 -17.68 -14.95 1.16
CA GLY A 481 -18.53 -15.03 2.33
C GLY A 481 -19.39 -13.77 2.52
N PRO A 482 -20.32 -13.78 3.48
CA PRO A 482 -21.21 -12.65 3.76
C PRO A 482 -20.47 -11.34 4.04
N VAL A 483 -19.35 -11.39 4.76
CA VAL A 483 -18.53 -10.20 5.06
C VAL A 483 -17.98 -9.56 3.78
N SER A 484 -17.46 -10.37 2.85
CA SER A 484 -16.96 -9.88 1.56
C SER A 484 -18.08 -9.31 0.70
N LEU A 485 -19.25 -9.97 0.65
CA LEU A 485 -20.39 -9.48 -0.13
C LEU A 485 -20.95 -8.17 0.44
N LEU A 486 -20.98 -8.03 1.77
CA LEU A 486 -21.36 -6.78 2.43
C LEU A 486 -20.37 -5.66 2.12
N TYR A 487 -19.06 -5.97 2.14
CA TYR A 487 -18.05 -5.01 1.70
C TYR A 487 -18.24 -4.62 0.24
N ARG A 488 -18.56 -5.56 -0.66
CA ARG A 488 -18.89 -5.24 -2.06
C ARG A 488 -20.11 -4.35 -2.20
N ALA A 489 -21.14 -4.56 -1.39
CA ALA A 489 -22.34 -3.73 -1.38
C ALA A 489 -22.04 -2.27 -0.99
N SER A 490 -20.99 -2.00 -0.20
CA SER A 490 -20.54 -0.62 0.07
C SER A 490 -20.12 0.14 -1.21
N GLY A 491 -19.68 -0.59 -2.24
CA GLY A 491 -19.38 -0.05 -3.57
C GLY A 491 -20.61 0.52 -4.29
N LEU A 492 -21.83 0.15 -3.88
CA LEU A 492 -23.07 0.75 -4.41
C LEU A 492 -23.37 2.11 -3.78
N ILE A 493 -22.73 2.45 -2.66
CA ILE A 493 -22.82 3.76 -2.01
C ILE A 493 -21.67 4.65 -2.52
N VAL A 494 -20.45 4.10 -2.52
CA VAL A 494 -19.25 4.77 -3.02
C VAL A 494 -18.58 3.85 -4.05
N PRO A 495 -18.88 4.01 -5.35
CA PRO A 495 -18.27 3.20 -6.41
C PRO A 495 -16.74 3.19 -6.31
N GLY A 496 -16.10 2.06 -6.60
CA GLY A 496 -14.63 1.95 -6.50
C GLY A 496 -14.08 1.64 -5.11
N LEU A 497 -14.84 1.90 -4.03
CA LEU A 497 -14.42 1.52 -2.67
C LEU A 497 -14.23 0.00 -2.55
N ALA A 498 -15.21 -0.77 -3.03
CA ALA A 498 -15.12 -2.23 -3.03
C ALA A 498 -13.98 -2.76 -3.91
N SER A 499 -13.68 -2.08 -5.02
CA SER A 499 -12.59 -2.43 -5.93
C SER A 499 -11.21 -2.21 -5.30
N HIS A 500 -11.12 -1.43 -4.22
CA HIS A 500 -9.90 -1.27 -3.44
C HIS A 500 -9.59 -2.47 -2.52
N SER A 501 -10.38 -3.55 -2.56
CA SER A 501 -10.09 -4.73 -1.75
C SER A 501 -8.79 -5.41 -2.21
N PRO A 502 -7.86 -5.77 -1.29
CA PRO A 502 -6.74 -6.66 -1.60
C PRO A 502 -7.18 -7.97 -2.25
N ARG A 503 -8.42 -8.43 -1.99
CA ARG A 503 -9.00 -9.62 -2.63
C ARG A 503 -9.03 -9.51 -4.15
N ASP A 504 -9.40 -8.35 -4.68
CA ASP A 504 -9.52 -8.15 -6.13
C ASP A 504 -8.13 -8.08 -6.78
N TYR A 505 -7.13 -7.55 -6.09
CA TYR A 505 -5.74 -7.64 -6.50
C TYR A 505 -5.23 -9.09 -6.52
N VAL A 506 -5.50 -9.88 -5.48
CA VAL A 506 -5.16 -11.32 -5.45
C VAL A 506 -5.86 -12.06 -6.60
N ASN A 507 -7.13 -11.77 -6.86
CA ASN A 507 -7.85 -12.37 -7.99
C ASN A 507 -7.25 -11.94 -9.33
N GLY A 508 -6.86 -10.67 -9.48
CA GLY A 508 -6.16 -10.14 -10.65
C GLY A 508 -4.90 -10.94 -10.96
N ILE A 509 -4.03 -11.14 -9.96
CA ILE A 509 -2.78 -11.88 -10.13
C ILE A 509 -3.00 -13.38 -10.42
N ARG A 510 -4.03 -14.00 -9.83
CA ARG A 510 -4.25 -15.45 -9.94
C ARG A 510 -5.11 -15.90 -11.11
N LEU A 511 -6.08 -15.09 -11.51
CA LEU A 511 -7.00 -15.39 -12.62
C LEU A 511 -6.61 -14.68 -13.90
N GLY A 512 -5.96 -13.53 -13.78
CA GLY A 512 -5.64 -12.70 -14.91
C GLY A 512 -4.49 -13.24 -15.73
N ARG A 513 -4.55 -12.92 -17.02
CA ARG A 513 -3.42 -13.06 -17.94
C ARG A 513 -2.93 -11.65 -18.24
N ILE A 514 -1.62 -11.46 -18.24
CA ILE A 514 -1.04 -10.21 -18.72
C ILE A 514 -0.68 -10.46 -20.18
N GLU A 515 -1.45 -9.88 -21.11
CA GLU A 515 -1.06 -9.96 -22.53
C GLU A 515 0.28 -9.23 -22.72
N ALA A 516 1.24 -9.92 -23.35
CA ALA A 516 2.51 -9.32 -23.71
C ALA A 516 2.26 -8.15 -24.67
N LYS A 517 3.07 -7.09 -24.52
CA LYS A 517 3.03 -5.89 -25.37
C LYS A 517 2.97 -6.32 -26.84
N GLN A 518 1.91 -5.96 -27.58
CA GLN A 518 2.04 -5.87 -29.04
C GLN A 518 3.02 -4.73 -29.27
N VAL A 519 4.26 -5.10 -29.63
CA VAL A 519 5.37 -4.18 -29.89
C VAL A 519 5.07 -3.35 -31.13
#